data_AF-A0AAV3R4L3-F1
#
_entry.id   AF-A0AAV3R4L3-F1
#
_cell.length_a   1.000
_cell.length_b   1.000
_cell.length_c   1.000
_cell.angle_alpha   90.00
_cell.angle_beta   90.00
_cell.angle_gamma   90.00
#
_symmetry.space_group_name_H-M   'P 1'
#
loop_
_entity.id
_entity.type
_entity.pdbx_description
1 polymer ?
#
loop_
_entity_poly.entity_id
_entity_poly.type
_entity_poly.pdbx_seq_one_letter_code
_entity_poly.pdbx_strand_id
1 'polypeptide(L)'
;MAEKLAPEKRHSFIHNGEKVFEWDQTLDEVNMYINLPPNVPKKLFYCKIESKHVEVGIKGNPPYLAHDLTSPVKTDCCFWTLEDETMHITLQKRDIGKTWPSPIVGKGQLDPYATDLEQKRLMLQRFQEEVLISYLFFTELNIVFDPSVPPTLYFPYWILFVSIINYVCPVT
;
A
#
# COMPACT_ATOMS: atom_id res chain seq x y z
N MET A 1 20.24 0.22 -0.15
CA MET A 1 19.72 -0.67 -1.23
C MET A 1 18.19 -0.82 -1.21
N ALA A 2 17.44 0.05 -0.51
CA ALA A 2 15.98 -0.01 -0.42
C ALA A 2 15.24 0.75 -1.55
N GLU A 3 15.98 1.24 -2.55
CA GLU A 3 15.49 2.25 -3.50
C GLU A 3 14.74 1.68 -4.71
N LYS A 4 14.38 0.39 -4.71
CA LYS A 4 13.80 -0.27 -5.90
C LYS A 4 12.56 -1.13 -5.65
N LEU A 5 11.69 -0.71 -4.72
CA LEU A 5 10.38 -1.36 -4.50
C LEU A 5 9.19 -0.43 -4.71
N ALA A 6 9.43 0.86 -4.96
CA ALA A 6 8.37 1.73 -5.44
C ALA A 6 7.82 1.15 -6.77
N PRO A 7 6.49 1.13 -6.97
CA PRO A 7 5.91 0.64 -8.20
C PRO A 7 6.49 1.42 -9.39
N GLU A 8 7.24 0.74 -10.27
CA GLU A 8 7.87 1.38 -11.46
C GLU A 8 6.81 1.95 -12.43
N LYS A 9 5.55 1.53 -12.30
CA LYS A 9 4.45 1.93 -13.18
C LYS A 9 3.16 2.14 -12.39
N ARG A 10 2.63 3.36 -12.44
CA ARG A 10 1.28 3.68 -11.96
C ARG A 10 0.22 3.10 -12.89
N HIS A 11 -0.90 2.68 -12.33
CA HIS A 11 -2.05 2.22 -13.09
C HIS A 11 -2.94 3.41 -13.43
N SER A 12 -3.30 3.58 -14.70
CA SER A 12 -4.21 4.64 -15.13
C SER A 12 -5.60 4.05 -15.41
N PHE A 13 -6.63 4.71 -14.90
CA PHE A 13 -8.02 4.43 -15.27
C PHE A 13 -8.49 5.48 -16.28
N ILE A 14 -8.83 5.02 -17.48
CA ILE A 14 -9.34 5.85 -18.57
C ILE A 14 -10.82 5.54 -18.76
N HIS A 15 -11.64 6.58 -18.77
CA HIS A 15 -13.08 6.48 -19.05
C HIS A 15 -13.43 7.46 -20.17
N ASN A 16 -14.12 6.97 -21.21
CA ASN A 16 -14.51 7.77 -22.39
C ASN A 16 -13.34 8.49 -23.08
N GLY A 17 -12.12 7.92 -23.04
CA GLY A 17 -10.92 8.51 -23.62
C GLY A 17 -10.19 9.51 -22.73
N GLU A 18 -10.75 9.85 -21.56
CA GLU A 18 -10.13 10.74 -20.58
C GLU A 18 -9.57 9.96 -19.39
N LYS A 19 -8.37 10.35 -18.94
CA LYS A 19 -7.72 9.78 -17.75
C LYS A 19 -8.42 10.32 -16.50
N VAL A 20 -9.17 9.47 -15.80
CA VAL A 20 -9.95 9.85 -14.62
C VAL A 20 -9.07 9.93 -13.38
N PHE A 21 -8.27 8.89 -13.13
CA PHE A 21 -7.30 8.86 -12.04
C PHE A 21 -6.18 7.88 -12.34
N GLU A 22 -5.02 8.13 -11.74
CA GLU A 22 -3.92 7.18 -11.65
C GLU A 22 -3.85 6.66 -10.22
N TRP A 23 -3.32 5.47 -10.05
CA TRP A 23 -3.15 4.91 -8.73
C TRP A 23 -2.00 3.92 -8.69
N ASP A 24 -1.45 3.75 -7.50
CA ASP A 24 -0.47 2.74 -7.19
C ASP A 24 -0.72 2.21 -5.78
N GLN A 25 -0.06 1.11 -5.43
CA GLN A 25 -0.18 0.55 -4.09
C GLN A 25 1.16 0.02 -3.60
N THR A 26 1.28 -0.05 -2.28
CA THR A 26 2.32 -0.78 -1.56
C THR A 26 1.65 -1.83 -0.67
N LEU A 27 2.42 -2.51 0.18
CA LEU A 27 1.85 -3.44 1.16
C LEU A 27 0.89 -2.75 2.12
N ASP A 28 1.20 -1.50 2.48
CA ASP A 28 0.55 -0.80 3.57
C ASP A 28 -0.39 0.30 3.10
N GLU A 29 -0.19 0.81 1.88
CA GLU A 29 -0.85 2.02 1.39
C GLU A 29 -1.37 1.85 -0.05
N VAL A 30 -2.33 2.68 -0.41
CA VAL A 30 -2.81 2.89 -1.77
C VAL A 30 -2.75 4.38 -2.06
N ASN A 31 -2.07 4.77 -3.14
CA ASN A 31 -1.98 6.16 -3.57
C ASN A 31 -2.86 6.37 -4.79
N MET A 32 -3.64 7.45 -4.79
CA MET A 32 -4.43 7.88 -5.94
C MET A 32 -4.03 9.29 -6.35
N TYR A 33 -3.99 9.52 -7.66
CA TYR A 33 -3.64 10.78 -8.28
C TYR A 33 -4.76 11.19 -9.22
N ILE A 34 -5.35 12.34 -8.95
CA ILE A 34 -6.50 12.85 -9.70
C ILE A 34 -6.12 14.21 -10.27
N ASN A 35 -6.20 14.33 -11.60
CA ASN A 35 -6.00 15.62 -12.27
C ASN A 35 -7.20 16.51 -12.00
N LEU A 36 -6.93 17.71 -11.49
CA LEU A 36 -7.96 18.69 -11.15
C LEU A 36 -8.25 19.61 -12.34
N PRO A 37 -9.49 20.12 -12.45
CA PRO A 37 -9.81 21.09 -13.49
C PRO A 37 -9.01 22.39 -13.29
N PRO A 38 -8.46 22.97 -14.37
CA PRO A 38 -7.73 24.23 -14.29
C PRO A 38 -8.68 25.39 -13.91
N ASN A 39 -8.12 26.46 -13.36
CA ASN A 39 -8.84 27.68 -12.95
C ASN A 39 -9.75 27.57 -11.70
N VAL A 40 -9.66 26.48 -10.93
CA VAL A 40 -10.37 26.37 -9.64
C VAL A 40 -9.39 26.69 -8.50
N PRO A 41 -9.75 27.61 -7.57
CA PRO A 41 -8.88 27.91 -6.44
C PRO A 41 -8.73 26.70 -5.51
N LYS A 42 -7.47 26.36 -5.19
CA LYS A 42 -7.07 25.18 -4.40
C LYS A 42 -7.85 24.99 -3.09
N LYS A 43 -8.25 26.09 -2.44
CA LYS A 43 -9.01 26.11 -1.17
C LYS A 43 -10.45 25.58 -1.27
N LEU A 44 -11.00 25.52 -2.47
CA LEU A 44 -12.35 24.99 -2.69
C LEU A 44 -12.35 23.47 -2.82
N PHE A 45 -11.23 22.84 -3.15
CA PHE A 45 -11.16 21.39 -3.19
C PHE A 45 -11.25 20.80 -1.79
N TYR A 46 -11.97 19.70 -1.68
CA TYR A 46 -12.01 18.89 -0.48
C TYR A 46 -11.92 17.42 -0.87
N CYS A 47 -11.31 16.65 0.02
CA CYS A 47 -11.33 15.19 -0.01
C CYS A 47 -11.74 14.71 1.38
N LYS A 48 -12.77 13.87 1.42
CA LYS A 48 -13.29 13.23 2.63
C LYS A 48 -13.02 11.74 2.50
N ILE A 49 -12.28 11.21 3.45
CA ILE A 49 -11.87 9.81 3.48
C ILE A 49 -12.55 9.18 4.69
N GLU A 50 -13.38 8.18 4.44
CA GLU A 50 -14.03 7.37 5.47
C GLU A 50 -13.47 5.95 5.41
N SER A 51 -13.83 5.12 6.40
CA SER A 51 -13.30 3.76 6.52
C SER A 51 -13.43 2.93 5.25
N LYS A 52 -14.46 3.13 4.42
CA LYS A 52 -14.69 2.35 3.19
C LYS A 52 -15.22 3.23 2.05
N HIS A 53 -15.09 4.55 2.16
CA HIS A 53 -15.66 5.49 1.21
C HIS A 53 -14.68 6.64 0.99
N VAL A 54 -14.58 7.10 -0.26
CA VAL A 54 -13.80 8.29 -0.60
C VAL A 54 -14.66 9.23 -1.43
N GLU A 55 -14.66 10.49 -1.01
CA GLU A 55 -15.39 11.56 -1.66
C GLU A 55 -14.43 12.70 -1.97
N VAL A 56 -14.44 13.16 -3.22
CA VAL A 56 -13.62 14.26 -3.70
C VAL A 56 -14.48 15.22 -4.50
N GLY A 57 -14.37 16.51 -4.19
CA GLY A 57 -15.23 17.52 -4.77
C GLY A 57 -14.70 18.94 -4.65
N ILE A 58 -15.48 19.86 -5.22
CA ILE A 58 -15.27 21.31 -5.10
C ILE A 58 -16.43 21.84 -4.24
N LYS A 59 -16.12 22.59 -3.18
CA LYS A 59 -17.12 23.20 -2.30
C LYS A 59 -18.12 24.02 -3.13
N GLY A 60 -19.41 23.75 -2.93
CA GLY A 60 -20.50 24.38 -3.66
C GLY A 60 -21.00 23.60 -4.87
N ASN A 61 -20.26 22.57 -5.31
CA ASN A 61 -20.67 21.67 -6.39
C ASN A 61 -20.88 20.23 -5.87
N PRO A 62 -21.64 19.40 -6.60
CA PRO A 62 -21.67 17.95 -6.35
C PRO A 62 -20.26 17.35 -6.40
N PRO A 63 -19.94 16.36 -5.54
CA PRO A 63 -18.66 15.67 -5.59
C PRO A 63 -18.51 14.97 -6.94
N TYR A 64 -17.35 15.13 -7.57
CA TYR A 64 -17.07 14.51 -8.86
C TYR A 64 -16.60 13.06 -8.71
N LEU A 65 -16.10 12.69 -7.53
CA LEU A 65 -15.77 11.32 -7.16
C LEU A 65 -16.43 11.01 -5.81
N ALA A 66 -17.34 10.05 -5.76
CA ALA A 66 -17.96 9.61 -4.51
C ALA A 66 -18.24 8.11 -4.60
N HIS A 67 -17.29 7.30 -4.13
CA HIS A 67 -17.34 5.85 -4.31
C HIS A 67 -16.79 5.08 -3.12
N ASP A 68 -17.23 3.83 -3.02
CA ASP A 68 -16.74 2.91 -2.03
C ASP A 68 -15.35 2.36 -2.41
N LEU A 69 -14.53 2.21 -1.38
CA LEU A 69 -13.19 1.61 -1.45
C LEU A 69 -13.28 0.09 -1.45
N THR A 70 -12.31 -0.56 -2.09
CA THR A 70 -12.26 -2.02 -2.22
C THR A 70 -12.10 -2.73 -0.86
N SER A 71 -11.32 -2.15 0.05
CA SER A 71 -11.12 -2.66 1.42
C SER A 71 -11.14 -1.49 2.40
N PRO A 72 -11.35 -1.72 3.71
CA PRO A 72 -11.34 -0.63 4.65
C PRO A 72 -9.94 -0.04 4.86
N VAL A 73 -9.91 1.26 5.18
CA VAL A 73 -8.70 2.05 5.45
C VAL A 73 -8.66 2.54 6.91
N LYS A 74 -7.47 2.92 7.38
CA LYS A 74 -7.27 3.59 8.67
C LYS A 74 -7.38 5.09 8.46
N THR A 75 -8.56 5.66 8.73
CA THR A 75 -8.87 7.07 8.47
C THR A 75 -7.88 8.03 9.13
N ASP A 76 -7.36 7.70 10.31
CA ASP A 76 -6.44 8.56 11.07
C ASP A 76 -5.05 8.69 10.41
N CYS A 77 -4.68 7.72 9.56
CA CYS A 77 -3.41 7.69 8.84
C CYS A 77 -3.56 8.09 7.37
N CYS A 78 -4.80 8.28 6.89
CA CYS A 78 -5.04 8.70 5.52
C CYS A 78 -4.92 10.22 5.42
N PHE A 79 -4.31 10.71 4.35
CA PHE A 79 -4.21 12.14 4.09
C PHE A 79 -4.26 12.41 2.59
N TRP A 80 -4.47 13.67 2.24
CA TRP A 80 -4.41 14.11 0.85
C TRP A 80 -3.63 15.42 0.76
N THR A 81 -2.90 15.58 -0.33
CA THR A 81 -2.18 16.80 -0.69
C THR A 81 -2.59 17.24 -2.07
N LEU A 82 -2.33 18.51 -2.36
CA LEU A 82 -2.62 19.09 -3.66
C LEU A 82 -1.33 19.71 -4.17
N GLU A 83 -0.71 19.01 -5.12
CA GLU A 83 0.56 19.38 -5.74
C GLU A 83 0.26 19.84 -7.16
N ASP A 84 0.64 21.08 -7.47
CA ASP A 84 0.35 21.73 -8.75
C ASP A 84 -1.13 21.68 -9.15
N GLU A 85 -1.49 20.76 -10.04
CA GLU A 85 -2.85 20.51 -10.56
C GLU A 85 -3.31 19.06 -10.33
N THR A 86 -2.60 18.31 -9.48
CA THR A 86 -2.92 16.92 -9.14
C THR A 86 -3.26 16.82 -7.66
N MET A 87 -4.37 16.16 -7.35
CA MET A 87 -4.69 15.77 -5.98
C MET A 87 -4.10 14.39 -5.72
N HIS A 88 -3.25 14.31 -4.69
CA HIS A 88 -2.62 13.10 -4.21
C HIS A 88 -3.40 12.63 -2.98
N ILE A 89 -3.94 11.43 -3.01
CA ILE A 89 -4.70 10.83 -1.91
C ILE A 89 -3.95 9.59 -1.48
N THR A 90 -3.45 9.59 -0.24
CA THR A 90 -2.75 8.46 0.37
C THR A 90 -3.69 7.78 1.35
N LEU A 91 -4.01 6.52 1.04
CA LEU A 91 -4.94 5.68 1.79
C LEU A 91 -4.18 4.58 2.51
N GLN A 92 -4.19 4.60 3.84
CA GLN A 92 -3.58 3.55 4.64
C GLN A 92 -4.50 2.32 4.71
N LYS A 93 -4.05 1.18 4.21
CA LYS A 93 -4.79 -0.09 4.28
C LYS A 93 -4.98 -0.49 5.74
N ARG A 94 -6.21 -0.92 6.09
CA ARG A 94 -6.44 -1.58 7.38
C ARG A 94 -5.81 -2.97 7.40
N ASP A 95 -6.03 -3.73 6.32
CA ASP A 95 -5.49 -5.06 6.11
C ASP A 95 -4.17 -4.97 5.34
N ILE A 96 -3.05 -4.91 6.08
CA ILE A 96 -1.70 -4.85 5.52
C ILE A 96 -1.42 -6.11 4.68
N GLY A 97 -0.78 -5.91 3.53
CA GLY A 97 -0.39 -6.98 2.61
C GLY A 97 -1.51 -7.48 1.70
N LYS A 98 -2.72 -6.92 1.80
CA LYS A 98 -3.80 -7.23 0.87
C LYS A 98 -3.60 -6.48 -0.45
N THR A 99 -3.53 -7.22 -1.55
CA THR A 99 -3.51 -6.65 -2.91
C THR A 99 -4.89 -6.13 -3.28
N TRP A 100 -4.96 -4.87 -3.71
CA TRP A 100 -6.20 -4.28 -4.21
C TRP A 100 -6.20 -4.34 -5.75
N PRO A 101 -7.20 -4.96 -6.39
CA PRO A 101 -7.32 -4.95 -7.86
C PRO A 101 -7.70 -3.57 -8.41
N SER A 102 -8.27 -2.71 -7.57
CA SER A 102 -8.54 -1.30 -7.82
C SER A 102 -8.73 -0.54 -6.50
N PRO A 103 -8.48 0.78 -6.45
CA PRO A 103 -8.77 1.61 -5.28
C PRO A 103 -10.28 1.75 -5.05
N ILE A 104 -11.05 1.83 -6.13
CA ILE A 104 -12.49 2.05 -6.13
C ILE A 104 -13.22 0.78 -6.61
N VAL A 105 -14.31 0.43 -5.95
CA VAL A 105 -15.13 -0.72 -6.34
C VAL A 105 -15.72 -0.49 -7.74
N GLY A 106 -15.48 -1.45 -8.66
CA GLY A 106 -16.05 -1.43 -10.01
C GLY A 106 -15.45 -0.42 -10.99
N LYS A 107 -14.41 0.33 -10.60
CA LYS A 107 -13.71 1.28 -11.49
C LYS A 107 -12.21 1.03 -11.47
N GLY A 108 -11.58 1.03 -12.66
CA GLY A 108 -10.12 0.85 -12.78
C GLY A 108 -9.63 -0.51 -12.31
N GLN A 109 -10.46 -1.55 -12.43
CA GLN A 109 -10.07 -2.93 -12.15
C GLN A 109 -8.98 -3.34 -13.13
N LEU A 110 -7.86 -3.83 -12.58
CA LEU A 110 -6.79 -4.41 -13.37
C LEU A 110 -7.24 -5.73 -14.00
N ASP A 111 -6.67 -6.03 -15.16
CA ASP A 111 -6.76 -7.37 -15.74
C ASP A 111 -6.24 -8.42 -14.75
N PRO A 112 -6.77 -9.66 -14.78
CA PRO A 112 -6.32 -10.73 -13.88
C PRO A 112 -4.79 -10.91 -13.91
N TYR A 113 -4.20 -10.90 -15.10
CA TYR A 113 -2.75 -11.01 -15.27
C TYR A 113 -1.97 -9.86 -14.62
N ALA A 114 -2.46 -8.63 -14.72
CA ALA A 114 -1.84 -7.47 -14.07
C ALA A 114 -1.99 -7.55 -12.54
N THR A 115 -3.13 -8.03 -12.05
CA THR A 115 -3.36 -8.27 -10.61
C THR A 115 -2.41 -9.34 -10.07
N ASP A 116 -2.21 -10.45 -10.80
CA ASP A 116 -1.26 -11.50 -10.44
C ASP A 116 0.19 -10.99 -10.38
N LEU A 117 0.59 -10.16 -11.35
CA LEU A 117 1.92 -9.55 -11.36
C LEU A 117 2.11 -8.62 -10.14
N GLU A 118 1.10 -7.83 -9.82
CA GLU A 118 1.13 -6.93 -8.68
C GLU A 118 1.15 -7.68 -7.35
N GLN A 119 0.38 -8.77 -7.24
CA GLN A 119 0.44 -9.66 -6.08
C GLN A 119 1.83 -10.27 -5.90
N LYS A 120 2.49 -10.71 -6.98
CA LYS A 120 3.87 -11.23 -6.92
C LYS A 120 4.85 -10.16 -6.47
N ARG A 121 4.70 -8.91 -6.95
CA ARG A 121 5.53 -7.77 -6.53
C ARG A 121 5.39 -7.51 -5.03
N LEU A 122 4.16 -7.45 -4.52
CA LEU A 122 3.88 -7.24 -3.10
C LEU A 122 4.41 -8.40 -2.23
N MET A 123 4.22 -9.64 -2.68
CA MET A 123 4.77 -10.81 -1.98
C MET A 123 6.30 -10.75 -1.89
N LEU A 124 6.98 -10.33 -2.96
CA LEU A 124 8.43 -10.15 -2.94
C LEU A 124 8.86 -9.04 -1.98
N GLN A 125 8.15 -7.91 -1.97
CA GLN A 125 8.40 -6.82 -1.01
C GLN A 125 8.30 -7.32 0.43
N ARG A 126 7.23 -8.07 0.74
CA ARG A 126 7.01 -8.62 2.10
C ARG A 126 8.13 -9.57 2.50
N PHE A 127 8.55 -10.45 1.58
CA PHE A 127 9.65 -11.38 1.83
C PHE A 127 10.96 -10.62 2.14
N GLN A 128 11.24 -9.54 1.41
CA GLN A 128 12.43 -8.73 1.67
C GLN A 128 12.36 -8.02 3.03
N GLU A 129 11.21 -7.47 3.41
CA GLU A 129 11.00 -6.84 4.72
C GLU A 129 11.17 -7.85 5.87
N GLU A 130 10.56 -9.04 5.76
CA GLU A 130 10.68 -10.10 6.76
C GLU A 130 12.13 -10.60 6.90
N VAL A 131 12.84 -10.79 5.78
CA VAL A 131 14.24 -11.20 5.77
C VAL A 131 15.12 -10.11 6.39
N LEU A 132 14.91 -8.84 6.06
CA LEU A 132 15.66 -7.72 6.65
C LEU A 132 15.42 -7.60 8.17
N ILE A 133 14.18 -7.76 8.64
CA ILE A 133 13.85 -7.75 10.07
C ILE A 133 14.53 -8.92 10.78
N SER A 134 14.53 -10.10 10.16
CA SER A 134 15.23 -11.29 10.62
C SER A 134 16.73 -11.04 10.79
N TYR A 135 17.40 -10.44 9.79
CA TYR A 135 18.81 -10.08 9.87
C TYR A 135 19.09 -9.04 10.97
N LEU A 136 18.25 -7.99 11.08
CA LEU A 136 18.40 -6.95 12.11
C LEU A 136 18.26 -7.52 13.52
N PHE A 137 17.26 -8.38 13.76
CA PHE A 137 17.05 -9.05 15.03
C PHE A 137 18.26 -9.91 15.42
N PHE A 138 18.87 -10.62 14.46
CA PHE A 138 20.07 -11.40 14.73
C PHE A 138 21.31 -10.56 15.01
N THR A 139 21.49 -9.42 14.34
CA THR A 139 22.60 -8.51 14.63
C THR A 139 22.48 -7.89 16.02
N GLU A 140 21.27 -7.53 16.46
CA GLU A 140 21.00 -7.03 17.82
C GLU A 140 21.25 -8.09 18.90
N LEU A 141 20.99 -9.37 18.60
CA LEU A 141 21.25 -10.49 19.51
C LEU A 141 22.72 -10.96 19.54
N ASN A 142 23.61 -10.35 18.74
CA ASN A 142 25.03 -10.71 18.66
C ASN A 142 25.26 -12.21 18.39
N ILE A 143 24.32 -12.85 17.67
CA ILE A 143 24.44 -14.25 17.26
C ILE A 143 25.33 -14.27 16.02
N VAL A 144 26.55 -14.79 16.18
CA VAL A 144 27.50 -14.95 15.08
C VAL A 144 26.95 -16.01 14.12
N PHE A 145 26.55 -15.56 12.92
CA PHE A 145 26.24 -16.48 11.82
C PHE A 145 27.51 -17.25 11.47
N ASP A 146 27.47 -18.58 11.59
CA ASP A 146 28.52 -19.43 11.05
C ASP A 146 28.49 -19.29 9.50
N PRO A 147 29.54 -18.75 8.87
CA PRO A 147 29.58 -18.52 7.43
C PRO A 147 29.60 -19.83 6.62
N SER A 148 29.77 -20.99 7.24
CA SER A 148 29.74 -22.30 6.59
C SER A 148 28.33 -22.83 6.34
N VAL A 149 27.29 -22.23 6.95
CA VAL A 149 25.91 -22.72 6.86
C VAL A 149 25.11 -21.83 5.89
N PRO A 150 24.55 -22.39 4.80
CA PRO A 150 23.75 -21.62 3.86
C PRO A 150 22.45 -21.10 4.50
N PRO A 151 21.98 -19.87 4.18
CA PRO A 151 20.77 -19.26 4.75
C PRO A 151 19.51 -20.12 4.65
N THR A 152 19.44 -21.01 3.66
CA THR A 152 18.33 -21.93 3.42
C THR A 152 18.14 -23.00 4.50
N LEU A 153 19.19 -23.30 5.29
CA LEU A 153 19.13 -24.26 6.40
C LEU A 153 18.69 -23.62 7.74
N TYR A 154 18.71 -22.29 7.85
CA TYR A 154 18.19 -21.58 9.02
C TYR A 154 16.66 -21.41 8.97
N PHE A 155 16.07 -21.44 7.76
CA PHE A 155 14.62 -21.30 7.53
C PHE A 155 13.74 -22.38 8.20
N PRO A 156 14.06 -23.70 8.19
CA PRO A 156 13.22 -24.70 8.86
C PRO A 156 13.32 -24.67 10.39
N TYR A 157 14.40 -24.11 10.96
CA TYR A 157 14.57 -23.99 12.41
C TYR A 157 13.97 -22.70 13.00
N TRP A 158 13.68 -21.70 12.16
CA TRP A 158 13.08 -20.43 12.61
C TRP A 158 11.65 -20.59 13.16
N ILE A 159 10.82 -21.42 12.52
CA ILE A 159 9.43 -21.67 12.98
C ILE A 159 9.44 -22.32 14.37
N LEU A 160 10.41 -23.21 14.63
CA LEU A 160 10.60 -23.82 15.95
C LEU A 160 11.18 -22.82 16.97
N PHE A 161 12.05 -21.90 16.55
CA PHE A 161 12.64 -20.89 17.45
C PHE A 161 11.60 -19.86 17.93
N VAL A 162 10.67 -19.44 17.06
CA VAL A 162 9.54 -18.55 17.44
C VAL A 162 8.57 -19.25 18.39
N SER A 163 8.35 -20.56 18.23
CA SER A 163 7.58 -21.36 19.20
C SER A 163 8.27 -21.45 20.56
N ILE A 164 9.60 -21.56 20.61
CA ILE A 164 10.35 -21.63 21.88
C ILE A 164 10.34 -20.29 22.62
N ILE A 165 10.47 -19.15 21.93
CA ILE A 165 10.40 -17.82 22.58
C ILE A 165 9.01 -17.57 23.20
N ASN A 166 7.93 -17.97 22.51
CA ASN A 166 6.57 -17.86 23.07
C ASN A 166 6.29 -18.84 24.21
N TYR A 167 7.07 -19.92 24.35
CA TYR A 167 6.92 -20.90 25.43
C TYR A 167 7.70 -20.55 26.70
N VAL A 168 8.78 -19.76 26.58
CA VAL A 168 9.67 -19.42 27.71
C VAL A 168 9.28 -18.09 28.39
N CYS A 169 8.49 -17.24 27.73
CA CYS A 169 7.96 -16.02 28.33
C CYS A 169 6.41 -16.06 28.33
N PRO A 170 5.75 -16.59 29.38
CA PRO A 170 4.37 -16.25 29.62
C PRO A 170 4.33 -14.77 29.99
N VAL A 171 3.65 -13.98 29.17
CA VAL A 171 3.35 -12.57 29.46
C VAL A 171 2.73 -12.49 30.85
N THR A 172 3.41 -11.79 31.77
CA THR A 172 2.82 -11.26 33.00
C THR A 172 2.62 -9.77 32.82
#